data_AF-A0A2X3J6T2-F1
#
_entry.id   AF-A0A2X3J6T2-F1
#
_cell.length_a   1.000
_cell.length_b   1.000
_cell.length_c   1.000
_cell.angle_alpha   90.00
_cell.angle_beta   90.00
_cell.angle_gamma   90.00
#
_symmetry.space_group_name_H-M   'P 1'
#
loop_
_entity.id
_entity.type
_entity.pdbx_description
1 polymer ?
#
loop_
_entity_poly.entity_id
_entity_poly.type
_entity_poly.pdbx_seq_one_letter_code
_entity_poly.pdbx_strand_id
1 'polypeptide(L)'
;MVQFGVGFYSAFIVADKVTVRTRAAGASAEQGVFWESEGAGEYTVADIEKADRGTEITLHLREGEDEFLDDWRVRSIISKYSDHIALPVEIEQQEEKDGETVISWEKINKAQALWTRSKSEVSEDEYKEFYKHIAHDFTDPISWSHNRVER
;
A
#
# COMPACT_ATOMS: atom_id res chain seq x y z
N MET A 1 13.00 -10.48 -7.11
CA MET A 1 12.52 -11.58 -6.23
C MET A 1 12.59 -11.22 -4.73
N VAL A 2 12.88 -9.96 -4.34
CA VAL A 2 13.09 -9.56 -2.93
C VAL A 2 12.01 -8.59 -2.40
N GLN A 3 10.99 -8.25 -3.21
CA GLN A 3 9.97 -7.26 -2.83
C GLN A 3 8.93 -7.82 -1.83
N PHE A 4 8.63 -9.12 -1.89
CA PHE A 4 7.67 -9.77 -0.97
C PHE A 4 8.23 -10.04 0.43
N GLY A 5 9.55 -10.07 0.62
CA GLY A 5 10.16 -10.54 1.88
C GLY A 5 10.32 -9.46 2.96
N VAL A 6 10.25 -8.17 2.61
CA VAL A 6 10.54 -7.10 3.59
C VAL A 6 9.29 -6.28 3.90
N GLY A 7 8.54 -5.87 2.89
CA GLY A 7 7.27 -5.16 3.08
C GLY A 7 6.14 -6.02 3.67
N PHE A 8 6.17 -7.33 3.41
CA PHE A 8 5.20 -8.26 3.99
C PHE A 8 5.50 -8.54 5.46
N TYR A 9 6.77 -8.77 5.80
CA TYR A 9 7.15 -9.08 7.18
C TYR A 9 7.16 -7.84 8.07
N SER A 10 7.32 -6.63 7.52
CA SER A 10 7.13 -5.39 8.29
C SER A 10 5.70 -5.26 8.84
N ALA A 11 4.70 -5.91 8.22
CA ALA A 11 3.35 -5.94 8.78
C ALA A 11 3.31 -6.58 10.18
N PHE A 12 4.14 -7.58 10.46
CA PHE A 12 4.20 -8.25 11.77
C PHE A 12 4.83 -7.40 12.89
N ILE A 13 5.44 -6.25 12.55
CA ILE A 13 5.91 -5.28 13.54
C ILE A 13 4.70 -4.67 14.26
N VAL A 14 3.65 -4.34 13.51
CA VAL A 14 2.45 -3.64 14.01
C VAL A 14 1.24 -4.57 14.17
N ALA A 15 1.25 -5.73 13.52
CA ALA A 15 0.19 -6.72 13.56
C ALA A 15 0.64 -8.02 14.24
N ASP A 16 -0.24 -8.65 15.02
CA ASP A 16 -0.02 -10.01 15.54
C ASP A 16 -0.54 -11.08 14.57
N LYS A 17 -1.45 -10.71 13.65
CA LYS A 17 -1.98 -11.60 12.63
C LYS A 17 -2.18 -10.86 11.31
N VAL A 18 -1.74 -11.47 10.22
CA VAL A 18 -1.91 -10.96 8.86
C VAL A 18 -2.71 -11.97 8.06
N THR A 19 -3.78 -11.49 7.43
CA THR A 19 -4.64 -12.28 6.55
C THR A 19 -4.54 -11.72 5.13
N VAL A 20 -4.38 -12.60 4.14
CA VAL A 20 -4.35 -12.24 2.72
C VAL A 20 -5.40 -13.04 1.98
N ARG A 21 -6.24 -12.35 1.22
CA ARG A 21 -7.23 -12.94 0.32
C ARG A 21 -6.95 -12.44 -1.08
N THR A 22 -6.54 -13.34 -1.97
CA THR A 22 -6.12 -12.94 -3.32
C THR A 22 -6.76 -13.79 -4.40
N ARG A 23 -6.99 -13.19 -5.57
CA ARG A 23 -7.34 -13.91 -6.79
C ARG A 23 -6.62 -13.31 -7.98
N ALA A 24 -5.87 -14.16 -8.68
CA ALA A 24 -5.14 -13.79 -9.88
C ALA A 24 -6.06 -13.27 -11.00
N ALA A 25 -5.51 -12.42 -11.87
CA ALA A 25 -6.22 -11.97 -13.07
C ALA A 25 -6.43 -13.15 -14.03
N GLY A 26 -7.64 -13.31 -14.54
CA GLY A 26 -8.00 -14.40 -15.46
C GLY A 26 -8.37 -15.73 -14.81
N ALA A 27 -8.19 -15.87 -13.49
CA ALA A 27 -8.67 -17.02 -12.73
C ALA A 27 -10.18 -16.91 -12.42
N SER A 28 -10.86 -18.05 -12.26
CA SER A 28 -12.27 -18.08 -11.84
C SER A 28 -12.43 -17.63 -10.38
N ALA A 29 -13.65 -17.23 -9.99
CA ALA A 29 -13.92 -16.80 -8.61
C ALA A 29 -13.60 -17.88 -7.57
N GLU A 30 -13.76 -19.15 -7.93
CA GLU A 30 -13.47 -20.33 -7.09
C GLU A 30 -11.97 -20.57 -6.86
N GLN A 31 -11.11 -19.93 -7.66
CA GLN A 31 -9.64 -20.05 -7.57
C GLN A 31 -9.03 -18.92 -6.72
N GLY A 32 -9.78 -18.41 -5.75
CA GLY A 32 -9.24 -17.51 -4.74
C GLY A 32 -8.35 -18.26 -3.76
N VAL A 33 -7.35 -17.56 -3.23
CA VAL A 33 -6.41 -18.10 -2.24
C VAL A 33 -6.51 -17.28 -0.97
N PHE A 34 -6.68 -17.98 0.14
CA PHE A 34 -6.55 -17.46 1.50
C PHE A 34 -5.19 -17.83 2.05
N TRP A 35 -4.54 -16.88 2.70
CA TRP A 35 -3.33 -17.07 3.48
C TRP A 35 -3.49 -16.35 4.82
N GLU A 36 -3.06 -16.98 5.92
CA GLU A 36 -3.04 -16.36 7.25
C GLU A 36 -1.80 -16.80 8.02
N SER A 37 -1.20 -15.90 8.79
CA SER A 37 -0.13 -16.22 9.73
C SER A 37 -0.13 -15.25 10.92
N GLU A 38 0.30 -15.75 12.07
CA GLU A 38 0.58 -14.98 13.28
C GLU A 38 2.07 -14.54 13.38
N GLY A 39 2.87 -14.79 12.33
CA GLY A 39 4.29 -14.44 12.31
C GLY A 39 5.19 -15.37 13.12
N ALA A 40 4.64 -16.45 13.68
CA ALA A 40 5.34 -17.42 14.55
C ALA A 40 6.03 -18.57 13.77
N GLY A 41 6.22 -18.44 12.45
CA GLY A 41 6.91 -19.42 11.61
C GLY A 41 6.00 -20.44 10.91
N GLU A 42 4.71 -20.46 11.26
CA GLU A 42 3.68 -21.26 10.58
C GLU A 42 2.67 -20.35 9.87
N TYR A 43 2.03 -20.87 8.83
CA TYR A 43 0.98 -20.19 8.09
C TYR A 43 -0.03 -21.20 7.55
N THR A 44 -1.27 -20.74 7.37
CA THR A 44 -2.36 -21.52 6.79
C THR A 44 -2.62 -21.04 5.37
N VAL A 45 -2.86 -21.98 4.45
CA VAL A 45 -3.32 -21.70 3.08
C VAL A 45 -4.57 -22.51 2.79
N ALA A 46 -5.55 -21.87 2.18
CA ALA A 46 -6.78 -22.53 1.74
C ALA A 46 -7.29 -21.94 0.42
N ASP A 47 -8.00 -22.74 -0.35
CA ASP A 47 -8.78 -22.26 -1.49
C ASP A 47 -10.07 -21.57 -0.97
N ILE A 48 -10.42 -20.44 -1.57
CA ILE A 48 -11.62 -19.66 -1.24
C ILE A 48 -12.31 -19.18 -2.51
N GLU A 49 -13.60 -18.88 -2.40
CA GLU A 49 -14.29 -18.09 -3.42
C GLU A 49 -14.03 -16.59 -3.20
N LYS A 50 -13.60 -15.90 -4.26
CA LYS A 50 -13.40 -14.45 -4.29
C LYS A 50 -13.90 -13.86 -5.61
N ALA A 51 -15.03 -13.16 -5.55
CA ALA A 51 -15.72 -12.63 -6.73
C ALA A 51 -14.92 -11.51 -7.43
N ASP A 52 -14.19 -10.71 -6.67
CA ASP A 52 -13.40 -9.57 -7.14
C ASP A 52 -11.91 -9.93 -7.33
N ARG A 53 -11.30 -9.33 -8.35
CA ARG A 53 -9.87 -9.53 -8.70
C ARG A 53 -8.98 -8.79 -7.71
N GLY A 54 -7.79 -9.32 -7.46
CA GLY A 54 -6.72 -8.60 -6.78
C GLY A 54 -6.41 -9.19 -5.42
N THR A 55 -5.74 -8.41 -4.59
CA THR A 55 -5.24 -8.84 -3.28
C THR A 55 -5.80 -7.93 -2.20
N GLU A 56 -6.46 -8.53 -1.22
CA GLU A 56 -6.89 -7.92 0.03
C GLU A 56 -5.92 -8.35 1.12
N ILE A 57 -5.40 -7.39 1.88
CA ILE A 57 -4.51 -7.64 3.02
C ILE A 57 -5.17 -7.02 4.25
N THR A 58 -5.38 -7.82 5.28
CA THR A 58 -5.97 -7.41 6.55
C THR A 58 -4.96 -7.61 7.67
N LEU A 59 -4.71 -6.56 8.44
CA LEU A 59 -3.81 -6.58 9.59
C LEU A 59 -4.66 -6.57 10.86
N HIS A 60 -4.50 -7.56 11.71
CA HIS A 60 -4.97 -7.50 13.08
C HIS A 60 -3.88 -6.83 13.92
N LEU A 61 -4.13 -5.57 14.30
CA LEU A 61 -3.15 -4.74 15.01
C LEU A 61 -2.88 -5.29 16.41
N ARG A 62 -1.63 -5.16 16.85
CA ARG A 62 -1.23 -5.45 18.23
C ARG A 62 -1.84 -4.42 19.19
N GLU A 63 -2.00 -4.82 20.45
CA GLU A 63 -2.36 -3.89 21.51
C GLU A 63 -1.31 -2.77 21.61
N GLY A 64 -1.77 -1.51 21.61
CA GLY A 64 -0.92 -0.32 21.65
C GLY A 64 -0.61 0.31 20.29
N GLU A 65 -1.00 -0.34 19.19
CA GLU A 65 -0.81 0.16 17.81
C GLU A 65 -2.05 0.88 17.27
N ASP A 66 -2.88 1.43 18.17
CA ASP A 66 -4.13 2.14 17.84
C ASP A 66 -3.91 3.38 16.96
N GLU A 67 -2.67 3.87 16.85
CA GLU A 67 -2.33 4.98 15.96
C GLU A 67 -2.68 4.69 14.49
N PHE A 68 -2.70 3.41 14.08
CA PHE A 68 -3.09 3.00 12.73
C PHE A 68 -4.60 2.85 12.53
N LEU A 69 -5.39 3.12 13.56
CA LEU A 69 -6.85 3.25 13.49
C LEU A 69 -7.31 4.72 13.40
N ASP A 70 -6.39 5.68 13.59
CA ASP A 70 -6.68 7.11 13.45
C ASP A 70 -6.62 7.53 11.97
N ASP A 71 -7.74 8.04 11.43
CA ASP A 71 -7.86 8.45 10.02
C ASP A 71 -6.75 9.45 9.65
N TRP A 72 -6.49 10.44 10.51
CA TRP A 72 -5.53 11.48 10.20
C TRP A 72 -4.11 10.93 10.11
N ARG A 73 -3.73 10.08 11.07
CA ARG A 73 -2.44 9.41 11.09
C ARG A 73 -2.24 8.55 9.85
N VAL A 74 -3.21 7.69 9.52
CA VAL A 74 -3.15 6.81 8.35
C VAL A 74 -3.07 7.63 7.06
N ARG A 75 -3.91 8.66 6.92
CA ARG A 75 -3.89 9.59 5.78
C ARG A 75 -2.54 10.28 5.62
N SER A 76 -1.94 10.74 6.71
CA SER A 76 -0.63 11.39 6.70
C SER A 76 0.47 10.44 6.21
N ILE A 77 0.46 9.19 6.69
CA ILE A 77 1.38 8.14 6.27
C ILE A 77 1.18 7.84 4.78
N ILE A 78 -0.06 7.58 4.36
CA ILE A 78 -0.39 7.29 2.95
C ILE A 78 0.11 8.42 2.06
N SER A 79 -0.22 9.68 2.37
CA SER A 79 0.20 10.83 1.57
C SER A 79 1.72 10.91 1.43
N LYS A 80 2.45 10.74 2.54
CA LYS A 80 3.92 10.79 2.56
C LYS A 80 4.56 9.75 1.65
N TYR A 81 4.05 8.52 1.65
CA TYR A 81 4.68 7.39 0.94
C TYR A 81 4.06 7.06 -0.43
N SER A 82 2.97 7.71 -0.83
CA SER A 82 2.28 7.40 -2.11
C SER A 82 2.36 8.49 -3.18
N ASP A 83 2.87 9.68 -2.86
CA ASP A 83 2.90 10.81 -3.79
C ASP A 83 3.77 10.58 -5.03
N HIS A 84 4.71 9.63 -4.95
CA HIS A 84 5.58 9.19 -6.04
C HIS A 84 5.06 7.91 -6.76
N ILE A 85 3.93 7.36 -6.31
CA ILE A 85 3.31 6.16 -6.87
C ILE A 85 2.30 6.55 -7.96
N ALA A 86 2.37 5.90 -9.12
CA ALA A 86 1.49 6.19 -10.26
C ALA A 86 0.08 5.61 -10.12
N LEU A 87 -0.10 4.58 -9.29
CA LEU A 87 -1.41 4.00 -9.01
C LEU A 87 -2.20 4.90 -8.05
N PRO A 88 -3.50 5.15 -8.29
CA PRO A 88 -4.36 5.81 -7.31
C PRO A 88 -4.36 5.06 -5.98
N VAL A 89 -4.12 5.78 -4.89
CA VAL A 89 -4.25 5.28 -3.53
C VAL A 89 -5.44 5.99 -2.88
N GLU A 90 -6.44 5.21 -2.51
CA GLU A 90 -7.72 5.68 -1.98
C GLU A 90 -7.87 5.25 -0.53
N ILE A 91 -8.50 6.10 0.29
CA ILE A 91 -8.88 5.80 1.67
C ILE A 91 -10.40 5.75 1.80
N GLU A 92 -10.90 4.83 2.60
CA GLU A 92 -12.34 4.74 2.91
C GLU A 92 -12.76 5.94 3.77
N GLN A 93 -13.89 6.55 3.42
CA GLN A 93 -14.55 7.56 4.24
C GLN A 93 -15.96 7.10 4.57
N GLN A 94 -16.31 7.23 5.85
CA GLN A 94 -17.64 6.94 6.35
C GLN A 94 -18.30 8.25 6.77
N GLU A 95 -19.44 8.56 6.17
CA GLU A 95 -20.26 9.73 6.52
C GLU A 95 -21.65 9.26 6.96
N GLU A 96 -22.16 9.78 8.07
CA GLU A 96 -23.56 9.60 8.43
C GLU A 96 -24.43 10.62 7.67
N LYS A 97 -25.33 10.14 6.83
CA LYS A 97 -26.26 10.96 6.07
C LYS A 97 -27.67 10.40 6.20
N ASP A 98 -28.59 11.22 6.71
CA ASP A 98 -30.00 10.87 6.90
C ASP A 98 -30.22 9.58 7.73
N GLY A 99 -29.30 9.27 8.66
CA GLY A 99 -29.35 8.07 9.51
C GLY A 99 -28.78 6.81 8.87
N GLU A 100 -28.20 6.91 7.67
CA GLU A 100 -27.48 5.83 7.00
C GLU A 100 -25.98 6.14 6.93
N THR A 101 -25.13 5.12 7.12
CA THR A 101 -23.69 5.23 6.91
C THR A 101 -23.40 5.09 5.42
N VAL A 102 -22.93 6.17 4.80
CA VAL A 102 -22.49 6.21 3.41
C VAL A 102 -20.97 5.99 3.38
N ILE A 103 -20.55 4.96 2.65
CA ILE A 103 -19.13 4.66 2.42
C ILE A 103 -18.72 5.24 1.08
N SER A 104 -17.63 5.99 1.07
CA SER A 104 -17.01 6.55 -0.14
C SER A 104 -15.50 6.34 -0.12
N TRP A 105 -14.85 6.54 -1.27
CA TRP A 105 -13.41 6.37 -1.41
C TRP A 105 -12.79 7.68 -1.90
N GLU A 106 -11.85 8.21 -1.12
CA GLU A 106 -11.16 9.46 -1.43
C GLU A 106 -9.72 9.17 -1.88
N LYS A 107 -9.35 9.65 -3.07
CA LYS A 107 -7.98 9.56 -3.58
C LYS A 107 -7.05 10.50 -2.81
N ILE A 108 -6.01 9.95 -2.20
CA ILE A 108 -5.03 10.68 -1.39
C ILE A 108 -3.80 11.13 -2.19
N ASN A 109 -3.30 10.29 -3.09
CA ASN A 109 -2.07 10.57 -3.81
C ASN A 109 -2.31 11.36 -5.10
N LYS A 110 -1.27 12.00 -5.65
CA LYS A 110 -1.40 12.69 -6.95
C LYS A 110 -1.58 11.72 -8.13
N ALA A 111 -1.10 10.48 -8.01
CA ALA A 111 -1.08 9.46 -9.07
C ALA A 111 -0.44 9.94 -10.39
N GLN A 112 0.61 10.77 -10.29
CA GLN A 112 1.42 11.19 -11.41
C GLN A 112 2.80 10.57 -11.29
N ALA A 113 3.27 9.95 -12.37
CA ALA A 113 4.61 9.39 -12.43
C ALA A 113 5.66 10.48 -12.15
N LEU A 114 6.50 10.31 -11.13
CA LEU A 114 7.43 11.34 -10.66
C LEU A 114 8.36 11.86 -11.78
N TRP A 115 8.80 10.99 -12.69
CA TRP A 115 9.66 11.35 -13.83
C TRP A 115 8.98 12.17 -14.94
N THR A 116 7.67 12.41 -14.83
CA THR A 116 6.91 13.25 -15.78
C THR A 116 6.72 14.69 -15.29
N ARG A 117 6.91 14.92 -13.98
CA ARG A 117 6.79 16.23 -13.33
C ARG A 117 8.02 17.10 -13.60
N SER A 118 7.87 18.42 -13.54
CA SER A 118 8.99 19.34 -13.73
C SER A 118 9.98 19.21 -12.58
N LYS A 119 11.29 19.34 -12.82
CA LYS A 119 12.31 19.21 -11.75
C LYS A 119 12.08 20.20 -10.60
N SER A 120 11.52 21.38 -10.88
CA SER A 120 11.18 22.42 -9.91
C SER A 120 9.99 22.08 -9.01
N GLU A 121 9.16 21.11 -9.41
CA GLU A 121 7.94 20.70 -8.70
C GLU A 121 8.16 19.44 -7.86
N VAL A 122 9.36 18.84 -7.91
CA VAL A 122 9.70 17.61 -7.21
C VAL A 122 10.70 17.94 -6.11
N SER A 123 10.32 17.68 -4.86
CA SER A 123 11.17 17.87 -3.69
C SER A 123 12.26 16.80 -3.61
N GLU A 124 13.31 17.07 -2.81
CA GLU A 124 14.37 16.09 -2.56
C GLU A 124 13.82 14.80 -1.91
N ASP A 125 12.91 14.93 -0.94
CA ASP A 125 12.29 13.79 -0.28
C ASP A 125 11.50 12.91 -1.28
N GLU A 126 10.80 13.52 -2.24
CA GLU A 126 10.11 12.78 -3.30
C GLU A 126 11.10 12.00 -4.19
N TYR A 127 12.28 12.55 -4.50
CA TYR A 127 13.31 11.81 -5.23
C TYR A 127 13.87 10.63 -4.42
N LYS A 128 14.13 10.85 -3.12
CA LYS A 128 14.64 9.81 -2.22
C LYS A 128 13.65 8.67 -2.04
N GLU A 129 12.39 8.98 -1.78
CA GLU A 129 11.34 7.97 -1.62
C GLU A 129 11.07 7.24 -2.93
N PHE A 130 11.10 7.94 -4.07
CA PHE A 130 11.02 7.30 -5.38
C PHE A 130 12.19 6.35 -5.64
N TYR A 131 13.42 6.73 -5.27
CA TYR A 131 14.57 5.84 -5.32
C TYR A 131 14.33 4.57 -4.49
N LYS A 132 13.93 4.72 -3.22
CA LYS A 132 13.65 3.58 -2.33
C LYS A 132 12.59 2.65 -2.93
N HIS A 133 11.55 3.22 -3.53
CA HIS A 133 10.49 2.49 -4.20
C HIS A 133 10.99 1.65 -5.38
N ILE A 134 11.77 2.23 -6.30
CA ILE A 134 12.22 1.54 -7.52
C ILE A 134 13.47 0.66 -7.31
N ALA A 135 14.34 1.04 -6.39
CA ALA A 135 15.60 0.36 -6.12
C ALA A 135 15.46 -0.74 -5.07
N HIS A 136 14.38 -0.71 -4.29
CA HIS A 136 14.15 -1.60 -3.15
C HIS A 136 15.26 -1.51 -2.09
N ASP A 137 15.79 -0.31 -1.91
CA ASP A 137 16.75 0.04 -0.87
C ASP A 137 16.06 0.95 0.16
N PHE A 138 16.52 0.93 1.40
CA PHE A 138 16.01 1.79 2.47
C PHE A 138 16.93 3.00 2.71
N THR A 139 18.13 2.97 2.14
CA THR A 139 19.08 4.07 2.22
C THR A 139 18.73 5.19 1.24
N ASP A 140 19.10 6.42 1.59
CA ASP A 140 18.95 7.55 0.68
C ASP A 140 19.98 7.45 -0.45
N PRO A 141 19.61 7.81 -1.70
CA PRO A 141 20.57 7.88 -2.80
C PRO A 141 21.63 8.96 -2.54
N ILE A 142 22.86 8.72 -2.98
CA ILE A 142 23.96 9.71 -2.88
C ILE A 142 23.66 10.94 -3.75
N SER A 143 23.13 10.73 -4.95
CA SER A 143 22.67 11.78 -5.87
C SER A 143 21.74 11.20 -6.93
N TRP A 144 21.07 12.07 -7.68
CA TRP A 144 20.19 11.70 -8.79
C TRP A 144 20.35 12.67 -9.97
N SER A 145 19.97 12.22 -11.17
CA SER A 145 19.93 13.03 -12.38
C SER A 145 18.63 12.78 -13.12
N HIS A 146 17.69 13.71 -13.02
CA HIS A 146 16.41 13.69 -13.72
C HIS A 146 16.55 14.55 -14.98
N ASN A 147 16.36 14.00 -16.19
CA ASN A 147 16.46 14.76 -17.45
C ASN A 147 15.27 14.46 -18.37
N ARG A 148 14.75 15.50 -19.02
CA ARG A 148 13.73 15.40 -20.07
C ARG A 148 14.39 15.79 -21.39
N VAL A 149 14.41 14.87 -22.35
CA VAL A 149 14.94 15.14 -23.70
C VAL A 149 13.75 15.23 -24.64
N GLU A 150 13.54 16.41 -25.20
CA GLU A 150 12.57 16.62 -26.28
C GLU A 150 13.22 16.19 -27.60
N ARG A 151 12.48 15.45 -28.43
CA ARG A 151 12.88 15.09 -29.79
C ARG A 151 12.32 16.09 -30.78
#